data_AF-A0AAJ0FQC4-F1
#
_entry.id   AF-A0AAJ0FQC4-F1
#
_cell.length_a   1.000
_cell.length_b   1.000
_cell.length_c   1.000
_cell.angle_alpha   90.00
_cell.angle_beta   90.00
_cell.angle_gamma   90.00
#
_symmetry.space_group_name_H-M   'P 1'
#
loop_
_entity.id
_entity.type
_entity.pdbx_description
1 polymer ?
#
loop_
_entity_poly.entity_id
_entity_poly.type
_entity_poly.pdbx_seq_one_letter_code
_entity_poly.pdbx_strand_id
1 'polypeptide(L)'
;MTNDTPRSRPKAIPPSEQVESADFLQLGEFQDVDALTVSEAALVVNAVLAKRGVDRNAVQHNPVLQSSLQYFDAFARFKIRESIEAVERLLSSHQELSKFERAQLGTFQPAIYHAVLTAKARE
;
A
#
# COMPACT_ATOMS: atom_id res chain seq x y z
N MET A 1 31.82 -19.67 -24.19
CA MET A 1 31.57 -18.23 -24.03
C MET A 1 30.62 -18.07 -22.87
N THR A 2 31.12 -17.63 -21.72
CA THR A 2 30.34 -17.43 -20.49
C THR A 2 29.64 -16.07 -20.57
N ASN A 3 28.31 -16.07 -20.60
CA ASN A 3 27.52 -14.83 -20.61
C ASN A 3 27.36 -14.32 -19.18
N ASP A 4 28.28 -13.46 -18.74
CA ASP A 4 28.13 -12.71 -17.49
C ASP A 4 27.04 -11.64 -17.67
N THR A 5 25.97 -11.75 -16.88
CA THR A 5 24.87 -10.78 -16.87
C THR A 5 25.25 -9.63 -15.92
N PRO A 6 25.29 -8.36 -16.36
CA PRO A 6 25.71 -7.27 -15.48
C PRO A 6 24.70 -7.04 -14.34
N ARG A 7 25.10 -7.38 -13.11
CA ARG A 7 24.42 -6.93 -11.89
C ARG A 7 25.00 -5.56 -11.46
N SER A 8 24.68 -4.50 -12.18
CA SER A 8 24.84 -3.14 -11.63
C SER A 8 23.48 -2.57 -11.28
N ARG A 9 23.25 -2.28 -10.00
CA ARG A 9 22.15 -1.42 -9.57
C ARG A 9 22.35 -0.04 -10.23
N PRO A 10 21.32 0.55 -10.87
CA PRO A 10 21.39 1.92 -11.36
C PRO A 10 21.86 2.86 -10.25
N LYS A 11 22.71 3.82 -10.62
CA LYS A 11 23.25 4.81 -9.69
C LYS A 11 22.06 5.60 -9.09
N ALA A 12 22.02 5.72 -7.76
CA ALA A 12 20.95 6.45 -7.07
C ALA A 12 20.90 7.90 -7.58
N ILE A 13 19.69 8.36 -7.89
CA ILE A 13 19.43 9.75 -8.29
C ILE A 13 19.84 10.65 -7.12
N PRO A 14 20.62 11.72 -7.35
CA PRO A 14 21.05 12.62 -6.28
C PRO A 14 19.84 13.22 -5.55
N PRO A 15 19.90 13.41 -4.21
CA PRO A 15 18.77 13.89 -3.40
C PRO A 15 18.14 15.21 -3.87
N SER A 16 18.91 16.05 -4.57
CA SER A 16 18.46 17.34 -5.11
C SER A 16 17.51 17.22 -6.31
N GLU A 17 17.40 16.04 -6.92
CA GLU A 17 16.54 15.78 -8.09
C GLU A 17 15.28 14.98 -7.74
N GLN A 18 15.13 14.56 -6.47
CA GLN A 18 13.92 13.90 -5.98
C GLN A 18 12.86 14.97 -5.68
N VAL A 19 12.05 15.29 -6.68
CA VAL A 19 10.86 16.12 -6.48
C VAL A 19 9.72 15.20 -6.05
N GLU A 20 9.48 15.13 -4.75
CA GLU A 20 8.26 14.55 -4.20
C GLU A 20 7.22 15.66 -4.09
N SER A 21 6.07 15.48 -4.72
CA SER A 21 4.95 16.42 -4.61
C SER A 21 3.68 15.65 -4.31
N ALA A 22 2.87 16.19 -3.40
CA ALA A 22 1.51 15.68 -3.15
C ALA A 22 0.48 16.30 -4.11
N ASP A 23 0.81 17.45 -4.72
CA ASP A 23 -0.08 18.17 -5.64
C ASP A 23 -0.13 17.52 -7.03
N PHE A 24 0.94 16.81 -7.39
CA PHE A 24 1.05 15.98 -8.58
C PHE A 24 1.60 14.64 -8.14
N LEU A 25 0.96 13.52 -8.51
CA LEU A 25 1.35 12.18 -8.08
C LEU A 25 2.79 11.82 -8.53
N GLN A 26 3.78 12.28 -7.76
CA GLN A 26 5.21 12.12 -7.97
C GLN A 26 5.77 11.41 -6.72
N LEU A 27 5.92 10.10 -6.83
CA LEU A 27 6.29 9.22 -5.72
C LEU A 27 7.79 8.88 -5.71
N GLY A 28 8.61 9.60 -6.49
CA GLY A 28 10.04 9.36 -6.60
C GLY A 28 10.35 7.92 -7.05
N GLU A 29 11.08 7.18 -6.21
CA GLU A 29 11.42 5.77 -6.50
C GLU A 29 10.21 4.81 -6.49
N PHE A 30 9.04 5.27 -6.04
CA PHE A 30 7.82 4.46 -5.93
C PHE A 30 6.77 4.70 -7.03
N GLN A 31 7.08 5.48 -8.08
CA GLN A 31 6.10 5.93 -9.09
C GLN A 31 5.27 4.80 -9.73
N ASP A 32 5.87 3.63 -9.99
CA ASP A 32 5.23 2.50 -10.67
C ASP A 32 5.21 1.20 -9.84
N VAL A 33 5.49 1.33 -8.55
CA VAL A 33 5.54 0.19 -7.63
C VAL A 33 4.12 -0.25 -7.25
N ASP A 34 3.95 -1.55 -7.00
CA ASP A 34 2.68 -2.07 -6.50
C ASP A 34 2.38 -1.48 -5.12
N ALA A 35 1.19 -0.87 -5.01
CA ALA A 35 0.70 -0.31 -3.78
C ALA A 35 -0.37 -1.24 -3.19
N LEU A 36 -0.29 -1.46 -1.88
CA LEU A 36 -1.24 -2.30 -1.16
C LEU A 36 -2.26 -1.44 -0.43
N THR A 37 -3.52 -1.86 -0.49
CA THR A 37 -4.55 -1.42 0.45
C THR A 37 -4.21 -1.92 1.86
N VAL A 38 -4.80 -1.29 2.88
CA VAL A 38 -4.66 -1.75 4.27
C VAL A 38 -5.13 -3.19 4.45
N SER A 39 -6.16 -3.61 3.71
CA SER A 39 -6.70 -4.97 3.77
C SER A 39 -5.75 -5.99 3.13
N GLU A 40 -5.14 -5.66 1.99
CA GLU A 40 -4.13 -6.51 1.35
C GLU A 40 -2.85 -6.60 2.18
N ALA A 41 -2.39 -5.49 2.74
CA ALA A 41 -1.23 -5.47 3.64
C ALA A 41 -1.46 -6.39 4.85
N ALA A 42 -2.64 -6.34 5.47
CA ALA A 42 -3.02 -7.22 6.56
C ALA A 42 -2.94 -8.70 6.15
N LEU A 43 -3.50 -9.04 4.98
CA LEU A 43 -3.50 -10.40 4.45
C LEU A 43 -2.06 -10.91 4.23
N VAL A 44 -1.23 -10.10 3.57
CA VAL A 44 0.16 -10.46 3.24
C VAL A 44 1.00 -10.64 4.50
N VAL A 45 0.95 -9.68 5.43
CA VAL A 45 1.74 -9.72 6.66
C VAL A 45 1.36 -10.94 7.51
N ASN A 46 0.07 -11.19 7.70
CA ASN A 46 -0.39 -12.36 8.46
C ASN A 46 0.03 -13.68 7.80
N ALA A 47 -0.04 -13.78 6.46
CA ALA A 47 0.43 -14.96 5.74
C ALA A 47 1.93 -15.19 5.91
N VAL A 48 2.74 -14.12 5.86
CA VAL A 48 4.19 -14.20 6.07
C VAL A 48 4.53 -14.61 7.51
N LEU A 49 3.86 -14.04 8.50
CA LEU A 49 4.05 -14.38 9.92
C LEU A 49 3.70 -15.85 10.18
N ALA A 50 2.57 -16.32 9.64
CA ALA A 50 2.16 -17.71 9.73
C ALA A 50 3.18 -18.65 9.08
N LYS A 51 3.64 -18.34 7.86
CA LYS A 51 4.63 -19.15 7.14
C LYS A 51 5.97 -19.25 7.86
N ARG A 52 6.39 -18.16 8.50
CA ARG A 52 7.65 -18.11 9.26
C ARG A 52 7.55 -18.73 10.65
N GLY A 53 6.35 -19.09 11.11
CA GLY A 53 6.14 -19.58 12.47
C GLY A 53 6.60 -18.57 13.52
N VAL A 54 6.47 -17.26 13.24
CA VAL A 54 6.94 -16.21 14.14
C VAL A 54 6.17 -16.31 15.46
N ASP A 55 6.91 -16.48 16.55
CA ASP A 55 6.34 -16.51 17.89
C ASP A 55 5.71 -15.14 18.23
N ARG A 56 4.61 -15.16 18.99
CA ARG A 56 3.94 -13.96 19.50
C ARG A 56 4.91 -13.07 20.29
N ASN A 57 5.88 -13.66 20.97
CA ASN A 57 6.93 -12.92 21.68
C ASN A 57 7.81 -12.08 20.73
N ALA A 58 8.15 -12.60 19.55
CA ALA A 58 8.95 -11.87 18.57
C ALA A 58 8.17 -10.68 17.96
N VAL A 59 6.84 -10.80 17.84
CA VAL A 59 5.98 -9.68 17.45
C VAL A 59 5.93 -8.62 18.54
N GLN A 60 5.84 -9.02 19.82
CA GLN A 60 5.81 -8.08 20.96
C GLN A 60 7.12 -7.29 21.12
N HIS A 61 8.27 -7.88 20.78
CA HIS A 61 9.55 -7.17 20.81
C HIS A 61 9.80 -6.25 19.61
N ASN A 62 8.89 -6.21 18.63
CA ASN A 62 8.94 -5.28 17.52
C ASN A 62 7.78 -4.28 17.59
N PRO A 63 8.01 -3.07 18.16
CA PRO A 63 6.93 -2.11 18.37
C PRO A 63 6.30 -1.63 17.06
N VAL A 64 7.07 -1.52 15.98
CA VAL A 64 6.56 -1.11 14.66
C VAL A 64 5.60 -2.16 14.12
N LEU A 65 6.01 -3.44 14.14
CA LEU A 65 5.16 -4.54 13.68
C LEU A 65 3.89 -4.64 14.53
N GLN A 66 4.01 -4.51 15.85
CA GLN A 66 2.86 -4.52 16.76
C GLN A 66 1.88 -3.39 16.42
N SER A 67 2.35 -2.16 16.26
CA SER A 67 1.51 -1.02 15.88
C SER A 67 0.90 -1.19 14.49
N SER A 68 1.64 -1.72 13.51
CA SER A 68 1.10 -2.02 12.17
C SER A 68 -0.03 -3.06 12.23
N LEU A 69 0.13 -4.13 13.00
CA LEU A 69 -0.91 -5.14 13.17
C LEU A 69 -2.17 -4.57 13.84
N GLN A 70 -2.01 -3.72 14.85
CA GLN A 70 -3.14 -3.01 15.47
C GLN A 70 -3.84 -2.09 14.47
N TYR A 71 -3.08 -1.36 13.66
CA TYR A 71 -3.62 -0.51 12.61
C TYR A 71 -4.39 -1.32 11.55
N PHE A 72 -3.83 -2.44 11.09
CA PHE A 72 -4.51 -3.35 10.17
C PHE A 72 -5.79 -3.92 10.78
N ASP A 73 -5.78 -4.24 12.07
CA ASP A 73 -6.98 -4.76 12.71
C ASP A 73 -8.09 -3.71 12.81
N ALA A 74 -7.73 -2.45 13.11
CA ALA A 74 -8.69 -1.35 13.19
C ALA A 74 -9.21 -0.88 11.82
N PHE A 75 -8.35 -0.82 10.80
CA PHE A 75 -8.64 -0.09 9.54
C PHE A 75 -8.75 -0.97 8.30
N ALA A 76 -8.45 -2.28 8.37
CA ALA A 76 -8.71 -3.16 7.23
C ALA A 76 -10.23 -3.28 7.00
N ARG A 77 -10.69 -2.77 5.86
CA ARG A 77 -12.11 -2.78 5.45
C ARG A 77 -12.60 -4.18 5.11
N PHE A 78 -11.75 -4.98 4.48
CA PHE A 78 -12.07 -6.33 4.05
C PHE A 78 -11.21 -7.31 4.83
N LYS A 79 -11.85 -8.22 5.57
CA LYS A 79 -11.17 -9.26 6.37
C LYS A 79 -11.18 -10.62 5.67
N ILE A 80 -12.11 -10.81 4.73
CA ILE A 80 -12.29 -12.03 3.96
C ILE A 80 -11.44 -11.94 2.69
N ARG A 81 -10.63 -12.98 2.43
CA ARG A 81 -9.69 -13.03 1.30
C ARG A 81 -10.39 -12.81 -0.04
N GLU A 82 -11.51 -13.49 -0.25
CA GLU A 82 -12.29 -13.44 -1.49
C GLU A 82 -12.82 -12.02 -1.75
N SER A 83 -13.19 -11.29 -0.69
CA SER A 83 -13.60 -9.89 -0.78
C SER A 83 -12.45 -8.98 -1.16
N ILE A 84 -11.26 -9.21 -0.59
CA ILE A 84 -10.04 -8.47 -0.93
C ILE A 84 -9.71 -8.68 -2.42
N GLU A 85 -9.64 -9.94 -2.88
CA GLU A 85 -9.34 -10.29 -4.27
C GLU A 85 -10.41 -9.78 -5.26
N ALA A 86 -11.68 -9.73 -4.85
CA ALA A 86 -12.73 -9.14 -5.68
C ALA A 86 -12.55 -7.64 -5.85
N VAL A 87 -12.18 -6.93 -4.77
CA VAL A 87 -11.92 -5.48 -4.81
C VAL A 87 -10.65 -5.18 -5.58
N GLU A 88 -9.58 -5.94 -5.38
CA GLU A 88 -8.34 -5.84 -6.16
C GLU A 88 -8.62 -5.96 -7.66
N ARG A 89 -9.39 -6.98 -8.07
CA ARG A 89 -9.79 -7.17 -9.48
C ARG A 89 -10.62 -6.01 -10.02
N LEU A 90 -11.59 -5.53 -9.24
CA LEU A 90 -12.43 -4.40 -9.61
C LEU A 90 -11.61 -3.11 -9.78
N LEU A 91 -10.71 -2.82 -8.85
CA LEU A 91 -9.88 -1.62 -8.94
C LEU A 91 -8.88 -1.75 -10.09
N SER A 92 -8.29 -2.93 -10.27
CA SER A 92 -7.32 -3.19 -11.35
C SER A 92 -7.91 -3.10 -12.76
N SER A 93 -9.24 -3.22 -12.92
CA SER A 93 -9.87 -2.98 -14.23
C SER A 93 -9.85 -1.50 -14.64
N HIS A 94 -9.61 -0.59 -13.71
CA HIS A 94 -9.50 0.85 -13.93
C HIS A 94 -8.03 1.21 -14.21
N GLN A 95 -7.66 1.15 -15.49
CA GLN A 95 -6.29 1.39 -15.97
C GLN A 95 -5.91 2.88 -15.98
N GLU A 96 -6.90 3.77 -15.94
CA GLU A 96 -6.73 5.21 -15.84
C GLU A 96 -6.19 5.64 -14.48
N LEU A 97 -6.37 4.81 -13.45
CA LEU A 97 -5.87 5.05 -12.11
C LEU A 97 -4.46 4.47 -11.96
N SER A 98 -3.58 5.22 -11.33
CA SER A 98 -2.29 4.69 -10.87
C SER A 98 -2.49 3.59 -9.82
N LYS A 99 -1.46 2.76 -9.63
CA LYS A 99 -1.46 1.72 -8.58
C LYS A 99 -1.69 2.33 -7.19
N PHE A 100 -1.07 3.49 -6.93
CA PHE A 100 -1.24 4.21 -5.68
C PHE A 100 -2.69 4.66 -5.47
N GLU A 101 -3.31 5.31 -6.47
CA GLU A 101 -4.70 5.77 -6.37
C GLU A 101 -5.66 4.61 -6.15
N ARG A 102 -5.45 3.47 -6.83
CA ARG A 102 -6.23 2.25 -6.58
C ARG A 102 -6.12 1.79 -5.13
N ALA A 103 -4.90 1.72 -4.59
CA ALA A 103 -4.69 1.35 -3.19
C ALA A 103 -5.34 2.34 -2.20
N GLN A 104 -5.31 3.64 -2.52
CA GLN A 104 -6.00 4.66 -1.73
C GLN A 104 -7.52 4.47 -1.76
N LEU A 105 -8.13 4.19 -2.93
CA LEU A 105 -9.57 3.94 -3.03
C LEU A 105 -10.03 2.68 -2.29
N GLY A 106 -9.22 1.62 -2.32
CA GLY A 106 -9.49 0.42 -1.54
C GLY A 106 -9.38 0.66 -0.03
N THR A 107 -8.59 1.65 0.39
CA THR A 107 -8.37 2.01 1.81
C THR A 107 -9.38 3.03 2.33
N PHE A 108 -9.67 4.10 1.58
CA PHE A 108 -10.54 5.19 2.02
C PHE A 108 -12.00 4.95 1.69
N GLN A 109 -12.88 5.29 2.62
CA GLN A 109 -14.32 5.18 2.45
C GLN A 109 -14.87 6.33 1.60
N PRO A 110 -15.50 6.06 0.44
CA PRO A 110 -16.04 7.12 -0.42
C PRO A 110 -17.15 7.95 0.26
N ALA A 111 -17.79 7.42 1.31
CA ALA A 111 -18.84 8.13 2.04
C ALA A 111 -18.34 9.39 2.78
N ILE A 112 -17.04 9.47 3.10
CA ILE A 112 -16.44 10.67 3.70
C ILE A 112 -16.21 11.75 2.65
N TYR A 113 -15.93 11.39 1.39
CA TYR A 113 -15.74 12.38 0.32
C TYR A 113 -17.02 13.17 0.03
N HIS A 114 -18.20 12.54 0.04
CA HIS A 114 -19.45 13.30 -0.05
C HIS A 114 -19.61 14.24 1.15
N ALA A 115 -19.31 13.80 2.38
CA ALA A 115 -19.43 14.65 3.57
C ALA A 115 -18.44 15.83 3.58
N VAL A 116 -17.18 15.59 3.20
CA VAL A 116 -16.11 16.62 3.18
C VAL A 116 -16.30 17.60 2.03
N LEU A 117 -16.67 17.13 0.82
CA LEU A 117 -16.99 18.02 -0.30
C LEU A 117 -18.28 18.81 -0.05
N THR A 118 -19.30 18.22 0.60
CA THR A 118 -20.52 18.94 0.99
C THR A 118 -20.25 19.97 2.08
N ALA A 119 -19.32 19.70 3.01
CA ALA A 119 -18.93 20.66 4.04
C ALA A 119 -18.16 21.85 3.46
N LYS A 120 -17.28 21.62 2.48
CA LYS A 120 -16.47 22.66 1.82
C LYS A 120 -17.27 23.52 0.82
N ALA A 121 -18.44 23.07 0.38
CA ALA A 121 -19.35 23.81 -0.51
C ALA A 121 -20.39 24.66 0.25
N ARG A 122 -20.34 24.68 1.59
CA ARG A 122 -21.25 25.44 2.47
C ARG A 122 -20.57 26.62 3.19
N GLU A 123 -19.30 26.86 2.89
CA GLU A 123 -18.56 28.10 3.22
C GLU A 123 -18.43 28.95 1.96
#